data_AF-A0A830BG97-F1
#
_entry.id   AF-A0A830BG97-F1
#
_cell.length_a   1.000
_cell.length_b   1.000
_cell.length_c   1.000
_cell.angle_alpha   90.00
_cell.angle_beta   90.00
_cell.angle_gamma   90.00
#
_symmetry.space_group_name_H-M   'P 1'
#
loop_
_entity.id
_entity.type
_entity.pdbx_description
1 polymer ?
#
loop_
_entity_poly.entity_id
_entity_poly.type
_entity_poly.pdbx_seq_one_letter_code
_entity_poly.pdbx_strand_id
1 'polypeptide(L)'
;MVIGTIFGHRRGGHVWFSVQQDRLATKPTLLLELSIPTSTLIQEMQCGLVRIALECNAAAAAESVWTLFCNGRKLGFAARRKATQQIRTMFKTMQSITVGAGVLPCGFGSGSEEVMYMRANYECVVGSADSESFHLINPDQGPGQELSVFLMRTR
;
A
#
# COMPACT_ATOMS: atom_id res chain seq x y z
N MET A 1 -15.68 -1.81 -4.03
CA MET A 1 -14.37 -2.24 -4.55
C MET A 1 -13.54 -1.02 -4.89
N VAL A 2 -12.25 -1.05 -4.55
CA VAL A 2 -11.27 -0.01 -4.87
C VAL A 2 -10.03 -0.64 -5.50
N ILE A 3 -9.18 0.17 -6.13
CA ILE A 3 -7.93 -0.31 -6.72
C ILE A 3 -6.79 0.02 -5.77
N GLY A 4 -6.16 -1.02 -5.24
CA GLY A 4 -4.98 -0.90 -4.39
C GLY A 4 -3.72 -1.13 -5.20
N THR A 5 -2.71 -0.28 -5.03
CA THR A 5 -1.36 -0.51 -5.56
C THR A 5 -0.35 -0.48 -4.43
N ILE A 6 0.35 -1.60 -4.23
CA ILE A 6 1.57 -1.67 -3.43
C ILE A 6 2.76 -1.48 -4.36
N PHE A 7 3.70 -0.62 -4.02
CA PHE A 7 4.88 -0.38 -4.84
C PHE A 7 6.09 0.03 -4.00
N GLY A 8 7.30 -0.19 -4.51
CA GLY A 8 8.53 0.14 -3.80
C GLY A 8 9.76 -0.08 -4.67
N HIS A 9 10.87 0.57 -4.32
CA HIS A 9 12.13 0.35 -5.02
C HIS A 9 12.70 -1.02 -4.65
N ARG A 10 13.32 -1.69 -5.62
CA ARG A 10 13.87 -3.04 -5.43
C ARG A 10 15.05 -3.09 -4.45
N ARG A 11 15.85 -2.02 -4.36
CA ARG A 11 17.02 -1.93 -3.48
C ARG A 11 16.81 -0.80 -2.48
N GLY A 12 16.75 -1.13 -1.19
CA GLY A 12 16.82 -0.15 -0.10
C GLY A 12 15.65 0.83 0.05
N GLY A 13 14.57 0.69 -0.72
CA GLY A 13 13.41 1.60 -0.66
C GLY A 13 12.33 1.18 0.33
N HIS A 14 11.54 2.17 0.74
CA HIS A 14 10.30 1.99 1.49
C HIS A 14 9.18 1.45 0.60
N VAL A 15 8.29 0.66 1.21
CA VAL A 15 7.05 0.22 0.57
C VAL A 15 6.01 1.33 0.64
N TRP A 16 5.22 1.46 -0.41
CA TRP A 16 4.10 2.36 -0.50
C TRP A 16 2.83 1.56 -0.73
N PHE A 17 1.74 1.96 -0.06
CA PHE A 17 0.41 1.47 -0.34
C PHE A 17 -0.48 2.63 -0.76
N SER A 18 -1.23 2.44 -1.83
CA SER A 18 -2.11 3.46 -2.38
C SER A 18 -3.47 2.89 -2.72
N VAL A 19 -4.50 3.74 -2.61
CA VAL A 19 -5.88 3.40 -2.97
C VAL A 19 -6.40 4.42 -3.98
N GLN A 20 -6.97 3.93 -5.07
CA GLN A 20 -7.63 4.70 -6.11
C GLN A 20 -9.08 4.22 -6.26
N GLN A 21 -10.03 5.14 -6.36
CA GLN A 21 -11.43 4.78 -6.68
C GLN A 21 -11.63 4.51 -8.18
N ASP A 22 -10.87 5.21 -9.01
CA ASP A 22 -10.88 5.08 -10.46
C ASP A 22 -9.45 4.81 -10.95
N ARG A 23 -9.29 3.82 -11.84
CA ARG A 23 -7.98 3.50 -12.44
C ARG A 23 -7.38 4.66 -13.23
N LEU A 24 -8.22 5.54 -13.76
CA LEU A 24 -7.80 6.71 -14.53
C LEU A 24 -7.35 7.87 -13.63
N ALA A 25 -7.73 7.88 -12.36
CA ALA A 25 -7.38 8.96 -11.43
C ALA A 25 -5.89 8.91 -11.05
N THR A 26 -5.11 9.91 -11.45
CA THR A 26 -3.67 9.97 -11.11
C THR A 26 -3.39 10.38 -9.66
N LYS A 27 -4.42 10.88 -8.95
CA LYS A 27 -4.36 11.24 -7.53
C LYS A 27 -5.06 10.15 -6.71
N PRO A 28 -4.33 9.38 -5.89
CA PRO A 28 -4.95 8.39 -5.01
C PRO A 28 -5.70 9.07 -3.86
N THR A 29 -6.75 8.42 -3.36
CA THR A 29 -7.52 8.86 -2.18
C THR A 29 -6.75 8.60 -0.88
N LEU A 30 -5.94 7.55 -0.86
CA LEU A 30 -5.03 7.19 0.22
C LEU A 30 -3.64 6.89 -0.35
N LEU A 31 -2.61 7.42 0.29
CA LEU A 31 -1.22 7.11 -0.01
C LEU A 31 -0.45 7.03 1.30
N LEU A 32 0.11 5.86 1.56
CA LEU A 32 0.82 5.51 2.78
C LEU A 32 2.25 5.12 2.41
N GLU A 33 3.21 5.76 3.06
CA GLU A 33 4.61 5.34 3.06
C GLU A 33 4.82 4.45 4.28
N LEU A 34 5.25 3.22 4.06
CA LEU A 34 5.54 2.22 5.08
C LEU A 34 7.06 2.16 5.27
N SER A 35 7.56 2.41 6.47
CA SER A 35 9.00 2.43 6.78
C SER A 35 9.70 1.06 6.69
N ILE A 36 9.07 0.06 6.08
CA ILE A 36 9.63 -1.28 5.89
C ILE A 36 10.33 -1.39 4.54
N PRO A 37 11.46 -2.12 4.46
CA PRO A 37 12.09 -2.43 3.18
C PRO A 37 11.18 -3.28 2.29
N THR A 38 11.21 -3.04 0.97
CA THR A 38 10.47 -3.86 0.00
C THR A 38 10.80 -5.35 0.11
N SER A 39 12.06 -5.70 0.40
CA SER A 39 12.50 -7.09 0.61
C SER A 39 11.80 -7.77 1.79
N THR A 40 11.57 -7.05 2.88
CA THR A 40 10.87 -7.57 4.06
C THR A 40 9.41 -7.90 3.73
N LEU A 41 8.72 -7.02 3.01
CA LEU A 41 7.34 -7.31 2.60
C LEU A 41 7.27 -8.50 1.63
N ILE A 42 8.23 -8.61 0.70
CA ILE A 42 8.30 -9.76 -0.22
C ILE A 42 8.46 -11.07 0.56
N GLN A 43 9.30 -11.09 1.60
CA GLN A 43 9.46 -12.26 2.46
C GLN A 43 8.15 -12.64 3.17
N GLU A 44 7.41 -11.66 3.69
CA GLU A 44 6.11 -11.92 4.32
C GLU A 44 5.09 -12.45 3.29
N MET A 45 5.13 -11.95 2.05
CA MET A 45 4.27 -12.43 0.96
C MET A 45 4.55 -13.89 0.56
N GLN A 46 5.78 -14.37 0.71
CA GLN A 46 6.12 -15.78 0.42
C GLN A 46 5.37 -16.79 1.30
N CYS A 47 4.92 -16.36 2.48
CA CYS A 47 4.12 -17.18 3.39
C CYS A 47 2.63 -17.25 3.01
N GLY A 48 2.20 -16.54 1.95
CA GLY A 48 0.82 -16.57 1.43
C GLY A 48 -0.19 -15.71 2.20
N LEU A 49 0.16 -15.26 3.42
CA LEU A 49 -0.70 -14.44 4.27
C LEU A 49 0.04 -13.22 4.82
N VAL A 50 -0.49 -12.03 4.54
CA VAL A 50 0.08 -10.76 4.97
C VAL A 50 -1.01 -9.86 5.54
N ARG A 51 -0.88 -9.51 6.82
CA ARG A 51 -1.77 -8.56 7.52
C ARG A 51 -0.95 -7.37 8.00
N ILE A 52 -1.14 -6.23 7.36
CA ILE A 52 -0.51 -4.96 7.75
C ILE A 52 -1.52 -4.20 8.61
N ALA A 53 -1.21 -3.96 9.88
CA ALA A 53 -2.01 -3.11 10.75
C ALA A 53 -1.27 -1.81 11.04
N LEU A 54 -1.95 -0.70 10.82
CA LEU A 54 -1.47 0.66 11.08
C LEU A 54 -2.28 1.22 12.24
N GLU A 55 -1.61 1.54 13.34
CA GLU A 55 -2.24 2.04 14.56
C GLU A 55 -1.76 3.45 14.89
N CYS A 56 -2.68 4.39 15.10
CA CYS A 56 -2.37 5.77 15.47
C CYS A 56 -3.21 6.21 16.65
N ASN A 57 -2.61 6.88 17.63
CA ASN A 57 -3.37 7.50 18.72
C ASN A 57 -4.02 8.80 18.22
N ALA A 58 -5.32 8.94 18.40
CA ALA A 58 -6.14 10.08 17.97
C ALA A 58 -5.65 11.42 18.52
N ALA A 59 -4.95 11.44 19.66
CA ALA A 59 -4.34 12.65 20.23
C ALA A 59 -3.16 13.21 19.40
N ALA A 60 -2.54 12.38 18.55
CA ALA A 60 -1.40 12.74 17.70
C ALA A 60 -1.81 13.16 16.27
N ALA A 61 -3.09 13.48 16.05
CA ALA A 61 -3.67 13.74 14.74
C ALA A 61 -3.05 14.90 13.92
N ALA A 62 -2.16 15.70 14.52
CA ALA A 62 -1.51 16.81 13.83
C ALA A 62 -0.61 16.36 12.68
N GLU A 63 0.08 15.21 12.79
CA GLU A 63 0.94 14.66 11.73
C GLU A 63 0.88 13.13 11.77
N SER A 64 0.01 12.54 10.94
CA SER A 64 -0.45 11.15 11.01
C SER A 64 0.65 10.09 10.78
N VAL A 65 1.49 9.89 11.81
CA VAL A 65 2.40 8.76 11.96
C VAL A 65 1.64 7.62 12.65
N TRP A 66 1.73 6.44 12.05
CA TRP A 66 1.11 5.21 12.51
C TRP A 66 2.20 4.23 12.90
N THR A 67 1.99 3.46 13.96
CA THR A 67 2.79 2.29 14.24
C THR A 67 2.40 1.18 13.27
N LEU A 68 3.39 0.61 12.58
CA LEU A 68 3.18 -0.45 11.60
C LEU A 68 3.48 -1.81 12.22
N PHE A 69 2.48 -2.69 12.15
CA PHE A 69 2.58 -4.10 12.44
C PHE A 69 2.37 -4.90 11.16
N CYS A 70 3.16 -5.95 10.96
CA CYS A 70 2.94 -6.93 9.90
C CYS A 70 2.85 -8.31 10.55
N ASN A 71 1.77 -9.05 10.29
CA ASN A 71 1.53 -10.38 10.86
C ASN A 71 1.69 -10.40 12.40
N GLY A 72 1.25 -9.34 13.08
CA GLY A 72 1.32 -9.18 14.54
C GLY A 72 2.67 -8.67 15.08
N ARG A 73 3.70 -8.53 14.22
CA ARG A 73 5.03 -8.04 14.61
C ARG A 73 5.18 -6.56 14.30
N LYS A 74 5.63 -5.76 15.26
CA LYS A 74 5.96 -4.35 15.03
C LYS A 74 7.19 -4.26 14.12
N LEU A 75 7.01 -3.71 12.91
CA LEU A 75 8.09 -3.58 11.92
C LEU A 75 8.56 -2.13 11.70
N GLY A 76 7.79 -1.14 12.12
CA GLY A 76 8.21 0.25 12.01
C GLY A 76 7.06 1.22 12.12
N PHE A 77 7.07 2.23 11.25
CA PHE A 77 6.04 3.25 11.17
C PHE A 77 5.45 3.32 9.78
N ALA A 78 4.31 3.98 9.66
CA ALA A 78 3.77 4.41 8.40
C ALA A 78 3.34 5.86 8.51
N ALA A 79 3.33 6.56 7.38
CA ALA A 79 2.84 7.92 7.36
C ALA A 79 2.00 8.18 6.11
N ARG A 80 0.94 8.96 6.29
CA ARG A 80 0.14 9.42 5.16
C ARG A 80 0.91 10.50 4.40
N ARG A 81 0.97 10.37 3.08
CA ARG A 81 1.67 11.30 2.19
C ARG A 81 0.75 11.89 1.14
N LYS A 82 1.13 13.05 0.60
CA LYS A 82 0.50 13.63 -0.59
C LYS A 82 1.20 13.08 -1.83
N ALA A 83 0.43 12.76 -2.87
CA ALA A 83 0.99 12.27 -4.12
C ALA A 83 1.80 13.36 -4.83
N THR A 84 3.11 13.11 -4.95
CA THR A 84 4.06 13.93 -5.71
C THR A 84 3.81 13.82 -7.21
N GLN A 85 4.43 14.71 -8.00
CA GLN A 85 4.29 14.67 -9.46
C GLN A 85 4.79 13.35 -10.04
N GLN A 86 5.87 12.78 -9.49
CA GLN A 86 6.41 11.50 -9.92
C GLN A 86 5.43 10.35 -9.69
N ILE A 87 4.80 10.30 -8.51
CA ILE A 87 3.78 9.29 -8.19
C ILE A 87 2.58 9.41 -9.13
N ARG A 88 2.15 10.63 -9.46
CA ARG A 88 1.06 10.87 -10.41
C ARG A 88 1.41 10.39 -11.82
N THR A 89 2.64 10.65 -12.28
CA THR A 89 3.14 10.16 -13.57
C THR A 89 3.16 8.63 -13.60
N MET A 90 3.59 7.99 -12.51
CA MET A 90 3.55 6.53 -12.39
C MET A 90 2.11 5.98 -12.44
N PHE A 91 1.15 6.60 -11.75
CA PHE A 91 -0.24 6.18 -11.89
C PHE A 91 -0.79 6.41 -13.30
N LYS A 92 -0.30 7.44 -14.02
CA LYS A 92 -0.66 7.67 -15.43
C LYS A 92 -0.18 6.54 -16.33
N THR A 93 1.02 5.99 -16.10
CA THR A 93 1.51 4.84 -16.89
C THR A 93 0.77 3.54 -16.58
N MET A 94 0.19 3.42 -15.37
CA MET A 94 -0.59 2.25 -14.95
C MET A 94 -2.09 2.30 -15.32
N GLN A 95 -2.59 3.34 -16.00
CA GLN A 95 -4.04 3.50 -16.26
C GLN A 95 -4.68 2.35 -17.05
N SER A 96 -3.89 1.65 -17.89
CA SER A 96 -4.33 0.47 -18.64
C SER A 96 -4.33 -0.83 -17.81
N ILE A 97 -3.78 -0.80 -16.60
CA ILE A 97 -3.59 -1.98 -15.75
C ILE A 97 -4.66 -1.97 -14.66
N THR A 98 -5.46 -3.02 -14.60
CA THR A 98 -6.50 -3.17 -13.57
C THR A 98 -6.04 -4.09 -12.45
N VAL A 99 -5.47 -5.25 -12.81
CA VAL A 99 -4.85 -6.20 -11.90
C VAL A 99 -3.54 -6.68 -12.53
N GLY A 100 -2.48 -6.77 -11.75
CA GLY A 100 -1.18 -7.26 -12.20
C GLY A 100 -0.03 -6.86 -11.29
N ALA A 101 1.08 -7.58 -11.40
CA ALA A 101 2.34 -7.24 -10.74
C ALA A 101 3.45 -7.09 -11.78
N GLY A 102 4.43 -6.25 -11.52
CA GLY A 102 5.53 -6.03 -12.46
C GLY A 102 6.53 -5.01 -11.99
N VAL A 103 7.38 -4.59 -12.93
CA VAL A 103 8.45 -3.62 -12.70
C VAL A 103 8.24 -2.43 -13.64
N LEU A 104 8.34 -1.22 -13.11
CA LEU A 104 8.36 0.02 -13.87
C LEU A 104 9.77 0.59 -13.93
N PRO A 105 10.23 1.04 -15.12
CA PRO A 105 11.57 1.59 -15.30
C PRO A 105 11.72 2.99 -14.71
N CYS A 106 10.63 3.69 -14.41
CA CYS A 106 10.64 5.04 -13.87
C CYS A 106 10.39 5.03 -12.35
N GLY A 107 11.45 5.21 -11.57
CA GLY A 107 11.37 5.48 -10.14
C GLY A 107 10.64 6.78 -9.81
N PHE A 108 10.08 6.87 -8.61
CA PHE A 108 9.50 8.11 -8.06
C PHE A 108 10.51 8.89 -7.18
N GLY A 109 11.80 8.55 -7.29
CA GLY A 109 12.93 9.18 -6.61
C GLY A 109 14.06 9.59 -7.58
N SER A 110 15.16 10.10 -7.03
CA SER A 110 16.28 10.72 -7.77
C SER A 110 17.27 9.72 -8.43
N GLY A 111 16.81 8.55 -8.86
CA GLY A 111 17.68 7.51 -9.42
C GLY A 111 16.99 6.64 -10.46
N SER A 112 17.80 6.02 -11.32
CA SER A 112 17.40 5.02 -12.32
C SER A 112 17.03 3.67 -11.67
N GLU A 113 16.34 3.69 -10.54
CA GLU A 113 15.97 2.48 -9.82
C GLU A 113 14.58 1.99 -10.23
N GLU A 114 14.54 0.70 -10.58
CA GLU A 114 13.33 -0.04 -10.90
C GLU A 114 12.34 -0.06 -9.73
N VAL A 115 11.08 0.25 -10.02
CA VAL A 115 9.98 0.18 -9.07
C VAL A 115 9.20 -1.09 -9.29
N MET A 116 9.15 -1.95 -8.28
CA MET A 116 8.25 -3.09 -8.30
C MET A 116 6.86 -2.63 -7.84
N TYR A 117 5.82 -3.19 -8.44
CA TYR A 117 4.46 -2.92 -8.04
C TYR A 117 3.58 -4.16 -8.10
N MET A 118 2.52 -4.14 -7.30
CA MET A 118 1.40 -5.06 -7.34
C MET A 118 0.12 -4.23 -7.26
N ARG A 119 -0.69 -4.29 -8.32
CA ARG A 119 -1.97 -3.61 -8.45
C ARG A 119 -3.08 -4.63 -8.48
N ALA A 120 -4.11 -4.42 -7.68
CA ALA A 120 -5.24 -5.34 -7.62
C ALA A 120 -6.51 -4.65 -7.11
N ASN A 121 -7.61 -5.38 -7.18
CA ASN A 121 -8.87 -4.96 -6.59
C ASN A 121 -8.87 -5.29 -5.09
N TYR A 122 -9.38 -4.35 -4.29
CA TYR A 122 -9.56 -4.52 -2.86
C TYR A 122 -11.01 -4.26 -2.48
N GLU A 123 -11.48 -5.03 -1.52
CA GLU A 123 -12.68 -4.69 -0.76
C GLU A 123 -12.29 -3.68 0.31
N CYS A 124 -13.00 -2.54 0.35
CA CYS A 124 -12.84 -1.55 1.41
C CYS A 124 -13.97 -1.75 2.40
N VAL A 125 -13.63 -2.00 3.66
CA VAL A 125 -14.57 -2.22 4.76
C VAL A 125 -14.38 -1.11 5.79
N VAL A 126 -15.44 -0.35 6.04
CA VAL A 126 -15.45 0.68 7.09
C VAL A 126 -16.05 0.05 8.34
N GLY A 127 -15.21 -0.20 9.35
CA GLY A 127 -15.65 -0.77 10.62
C GLY A 127 -16.30 0.28 11.53
N SER A 128 -15.67 1.44 11.66
CA SER A 128 -16.18 2.58 12.45
C SER A 128 -15.58 3.89 11.94
N ALA A 129 -15.91 5.02 12.58
CA ALA A 129 -15.25 6.31 12.29
C ALA A 129 -13.71 6.26 12.48
N ASP A 130 -13.26 5.32 13.31
CA ASP A 130 -11.88 5.17 13.72
C ASP A 130 -11.20 3.96 13.04
N SER A 131 -11.91 3.16 12.23
CA SER A 131 -11.38 1.94 11.63
C SER A 131 -11.83 1.69 10.19
N GLU A 132 -10.87 1.46 9.31
CA GLU A 132 -11.05 1.09 7.90
C GLU A 132 -10.06 -0.02 7.53
N SER A 133 -10.48 -0.96 6.68
CA SER A 133 -9.61 -2.03 6.18
C SER A 133 -9.76 -2.26 4.68
N PHE A 134 -8.67 -2.74 4.07
CA PHE A 134 -8.58 -3.06 2.65
C PHE A 134 -8.16 -4.52 2.50
N HIS A 135 -9.01 -5.35 1.90
CA HIS A 135 -8.77 -6.77 1.71
C HIS A 135 -8.59 -7.09 0.23
N LEU A 136 -7.48 -7.71 -0.14
CA LEU A 136 -7.19 -8.10 -1.52
C LEU A 136 -8.28 -9.06 -2.03
N ILE A 137 -8.87 -8.73 -3.18
CA ILE A 137 -9.82 -9.59 -3.88
C ILE A 137 -9.02 -10.43 -4.88
N ASN A 138 -8.87 -11.72 -4.58
CA ASN A 138 -8.24 -12.66 -5.51
C ASN A 138 -9.18 -12.94 -6.68
N PRO A 139 -8.75 -12.71 -7.94
CA PRO A 139 -9.59 -13.01 -9.11
C PRO A 139 -9.80 -14.52 -9.30
N ASP A 140 -8.82 -15.32 -8.86
CA ASP A 140 -8.88 -16.78 -8.91
C ASP A 140 -9.26 -17.30 -7.51
N GLN A 141 -10.34 -18.09 -7.39
CA GLN A 141 -10.83 -18.67 -6.13
C GLN A 141 -9.88 -19.75 -5.52
N GLY A 142 -8.60 -19.73 -5.87
CA GLY A 142 -7.59 -20.64 -5.36
C GLY A 142 -6.95 -20.16 -4.05
N PRO A 143 -5.95 -20.89 -3.52
CA PRO A 143 -5.09 -20.43 -2.44
C PRO A 143 -4.19 -19.30 -2.94
N GLY A 144 -4.81 -18.14 -3.19
CA GLY A 144 -4.14 -16.91 -3.64
C GLY A 144 -3.47 -16.18 -2.48
N GLN A 145 -2.81 -15.07 -2.79
CA GLN A 145 -2.26 -14.19 -1.77
C GLN A 145 -3.40 -13.66 -0.88
N GLU A 146 -3.36 -13.91 0.41
CA GLU A 146 -4.19 -13.17 1.36
C GLU A 146 -3.40 -11.94 1.81
N LEU A 147 -3.87 -10.76 1.41
CA LEU A 147 -3.27 -9.50 1.82
C LEU A 147 -4.36 -8.58 2.36
N SER A 148 -4.14 -8.05 3.57
CA SER A 148 -5.05 -7.09 4.18
C SER A 148 -4.29 -5.94 4.82
N VAL A 149 -4.81 -4.72 4.69
CA VAL A 149 -4.27 -3.51 5.31
C VAL A 149 -5.34 -2.90 6.21
N PHE A 150 -5.04 -2.73 7.50
CA PHE A 150 -5.95 -2.20 8.51
C PHE A 150 -5.44 -0.84 8.97
N LEU A 151 -6.33 0.14 9.04
CA LEU A 151 -6.07 1.45 9.61
C LEU A 151 -6.95 1.58 10.86
N MET A 152 -6.33 1.76 12.02
CA MET A 152 -7.00 1.83 13.31
C MET A 152 -6.55 3.05 14.10
N ARG A 153 -7.49 3.94 14.44
CA ARG A 153 -7.27 5.07 15.33
C ARG A 153 -7.67 4.64 16.74
N THR A 154 -6.70 4.60 17.64
CA THR A 154 -6.96 4.35 19.07
C THR A 154 -7.26 5.68 19.74
N ARG A 155 -8.28 5.68 20.60
CA ARG A 155 -8.63 6.85 21.43
C ARG A 155 -7.76 6.93 22.67
#